data_AF-A0A2W4QR09-F1
#
_entry.id   AF-A0A2W4QR09-F1
#
_cell.length_a   1.000
_cell.length_b   1.000
_cell.length_c   1.000
_cell.angle_alpha   90.00
_cell.angle_beta   90.00
_cell.angle_gamma   90.00
#
_symmetry.space_group_name_H-M   'P 1'
#
loop_
_entity.id
_entity.type
_entity.pdbx_description
1 polymer ?
#
loop_
_entity_poly.entity_id
_entity_poly.type
_entity_poly.pdbx_seq_one_letter_code
_entity_poly.pdbx_strand_id
1 'polypeptide(L)'
;MKTLEKTLMTITSLAVFSIGQAEATTLTSSVNVDNEFIEYLSPNANSLVGATIVQEQITWPYSVYPGWGTTVTNNSATISGQSEYLIIQAINTGGPGAFLGDFSLSDTGYQFANGTQSISTGNPNWGVSTTGTLGAYYGTTTGSLGTFVQATIEAQNGSGIWGSYMGQIPGIKASSSWISDSSDGYYNGGSNTSYFETVINCTSNSSCTTYIPPSTGGSMGSVPIATTPVPAAIWMVGSALAGLIGFGCRKLLV
;
A
#
# COMPACT_ATOMS: atom_id res chain seq x y z
N MET A 1 30.52 -67.23 -23.79
CA MET A 1 30.06 -65.85 -24.11
C MET A 1 28.95 -65.51 -23.13
N LYS A 2 29.24 -64.67 -22.12
CA LYS A 2 28.25 -64.16 -21.16
C LYS A 2 27.98 -62.71 -21.54
N THR A 3 26.79 -62.43 -22.05
CA THR A 3 26.32 -61.09 -22.38
C THR A 3 26.05 -60.33 -21.08
N LEU A 4 26.88 -59.32 -20.80
CA LEU A 4 26.67 -58.35 -19.73
C LEU A 4 25.48 -57.45 -20.13
N GLU A 5 24.34 -57.64 -19.48
CA GLU A 5 23.21 -56.73 -19.56
C GLU A 5 23.58 -55.43 -18.82
N LYS A 6 23.84 -54.38 -19.59
CA LYS A 6 24.03 -53.01 -19.08
C LYS A 6 22.65 -52.43 -18.73
N THR A 7 22.26 -52.57 -17.47
CA THR A 7 21.09 -51.86 -16.92
C THR A 7 21.43 -50.38 -16.77
N LEU A 8 20.93 -49.56 -17.70
CA LEU A 8 21.07 -48.11 -17.70
C LEU A 8 20.17 -47.52 -16.60
N MET A 9 20.77 -47.21 -15.46
CA MET A 9 20.10 -46.56 -14.32
C MET A 9 19.87 -45.08 -14.66
N THR A 10 18.65 -44.73 -15.06
CA THR A 10 18.25 -43.34 -15.32
C THR A 10 17.99 -42.66 -13.99
N ILE A 11 18.88 -41.76 -13.58
CA ILE A 11 18.70 -40.91 -12.40
C ILE A 11 17.80 -39.74 -12.80
N THR A 12 16.54 -39.79 -12.42
CA THR A 12 15.61 -38.67 -12.56
C THR A 12 15.88 -37.67 -11.45
N SER A 13 16.59 -36.58 -11.77
CA SER A 13 16.77 -35.44 -10.86
C SER A 13 15.44 -34.70 -10.70
N LEU A 14 14.83 -34.74 -9.51
CA LEU A 14 13.72 -33.87 -9.14
C LEU A 14 14.29 -32.49 -8.80
N ALA A 15 14.12 -31.53 -9.69
CA ALA A 15 14.36 -30.13 -9.38
C ALA A 15 13.28 -29.63 -8.41
N VAL A 16 13.62 -29.51 -7.13
CA VAL A 16 12.78 -28.81 -6.15
C VAL A 16 12.91 -27.33 -6.44
N PHE A 17 11.93 -26.75 -7.13
CA PHE A 17 11.81 -25.31 -7.24
C PHE A 17 11.32 -24.78 -5.89
N SER A 18 12.21 -24.13 -5.14
CA SER A 18 11.83 -23.31 -4.01
C SER A 18 11.07 -22.09 -4.56
N ILE A 19 9.75 -22.20 -4.59
CA ILE A 19 8.86 -21.03 -4.70
C ILE A 19 9.12 -20.22 -3.42
N GLY A 20 9.91 -19.16 -3.53
CA GLY A 20 10.04 -18.18 -2.46
C GLY A 20 8.65 -17.66 -2.13
N GLN A 21 8.26 -17.75 -0.85
CA GLN A 21 7.07 -17.04 -0.40
C GLN A 21 7.33 -15.56 -0.65
N ALA A 22 6.41 -14.89 -1.35
CA ALA A 22 6.44 -13.45 -1.44
C ALA A 22 6.19 -12.91 -0.03
N GLU A 23 7.21 -12.32 0.58
CA GLU A 23 7.07 -11.59 1.84
C GLU A 23 6.14 -10.41 1.60
N ALA A 24 5.26 -10.13 2.56
CA ALA A 24 4.31 -9.04 2.42
C ALA A 24 5.04 -7.70 2.52
N THR A 25 4.84 -6.82 1.52
CA THR A 25 5.50 -5.52 1.50
C THR A 25 5.02 -4.68 2.67
N THR A 26 5.99 -4.18 3.44
CA THR A 26 5.75 -3.32 4.59
C THR A 26 5.94 -1.86 4.19
N LEU A 27 4.95 -1.03 4.50
CA LEU A 27 5.04 0.42 4.52
C LEU A 27 5.51 0.87 5.91
N THR A 28 6.61 1.61 5.92
CA THR A 28 7.06 2.40 7.05
C THR A 28 6.70 3.86 6.80
N SER A 29 6.03 4.49 7.77
CA SER A 29 5.67 5.90 7.74
C SER A 29 6.23 6.62 8.96
N SER A 30 6.71 7.84 8.78
CA SER A 30 7.04 8.80 9.84
C SER A 30 6.29 10.09 9.53
N VAL A 31 5.31 10.43 10.36
CA VAL A 31 4.35 11.51 10.09
C VAL A 31 4.31 12.49 11.25
N ASN A 32 4.21 13.78 10.91
CA ASN A 32 3.94 14.87 11.83
C ASN A 32 2.83 15.75 11.23
N VAL A 33 1.92 16.23 12.06
CA VAL A 33 0.74 16.99 11.63
C VAL A 33 0.48 18.15 12.58
N ASP A 34 -0.19 19.17 12.05
CA ASP A 34 -0.74 20.27 12.82
C ASP A 34 -2.05 19.86 13.52
N ASN A 35 -1.92 19.21 14.70
CA ASN A 35 -2.95 18.67 15.60
C ASN A 35 -3.20 17.15 15.55
N GLU A 36 -3.95 16.67 14.55
CA GLU A 36 -4.46 15.30 14.52
C GLU A 36 -4.38 14.69 13.11
N PHE A 37 -4.13 13.38 13.03
CA PHE A 37 -4.19 12.69 11.75
C PHE A 37 -4.65 11.24 11.86
N ILE A 38 -5.15 10.76 10.72
CA ILE A 38 -5.39 9.34 10.46
C ILE A 38 -4.72 8.98 9.13
N GLU A 39 -3.93 7.91 9.14
CA GLU A 39 -3.31 7.32 7.95
C GLU A 39 -4.10 6.09 7.51
N TYR A 40 -4.40 6.03 6.22
CA TYR A 40 -5.12 4.93 5.59
C TYR A 40 -4.33 4.35 4.43
N LEU A 41 -4.48 3.04 4.26
CA LEU A 41 -4.26 2.36 2.97
C LEU A 41 -5.61 2.02 2.38
N SER A 42 -5.90 2.57 1.20
CA SER A 42 -7.15 2.32 0.50
C SER A 42 -6.90 1.59 -0.83
N PRO A 43 -7.70 0.56 -1.18
CA PRO A 43 -7.70 0.01 -2.53
C PRO A 43 -8.41 0.94 -3.55
N ASN A 44 -9.05 2.01 -3.08
CA ASN A 44 -9.88 2.90 -3.89
C ASN A 44 -9.49 4.37 -3.67
N ALA A 45 -9.05 5.03 -4.73
CA ALA A 45 -8.70 6.44 -4.71
C ALA A 45 -9.86 7.36 -4.37
N ASN A 46 -11.10 6.89 -4.50
CA ASN A 46 -12.30 7.72 -4.42
C ASN A 46 -13.15 7.47 -3.17
N SER A 47 -12.69 6.58 -2.29
CA SER A 47 -13.45 6.18 -1.11
C SER A 47 -12.56 5.60 -0.03
N LEU A 48 -12.88 5.88 1.23
CA LEU A 48 -12.31 5.18 2.39
C LEU A 48 -13.01 3.84 2.65
N VAL A 49 -14.04 3.47 1.87
CA VAL A 49 -14.68 2.17 2.01
C VAL A 49 -13.70 1.07 1.64
N GLY A 50 -13.45 0.17 2.59
CA GLY A 50 -12.45 -0.88 2.45
C GLY A 50 -11.01 -0.43 2.73
N ALA A 51 -10.81 0.83 3.12
CA ALA A 51 -9.51 1.30 3.59
C ALA A 51 -9.18 0.72 4.97
N THR A 52 -7.92 0.39 5.15
CA THR A 52 -7.37 -0.04 6.44
C THR A 52 -6.78 1.19 7.14
N ILE A 53 -7.18 1.42 8.39
CA ILE A 53 -6.50 2.40 9.24
C ILE A 53 -5.14 1.81 9.59
N VAL A 54 -4.10 2.52 9.19
CA VAL A 54 -2.72 2.14 9.41
C VAL A 54 -2.17 2.80 10.67
N GLN A 55 -2.49 4.07 10.87
CA GLN A 55 -2.04 4.83 12.03
C GLN A 55 -3.11 5.86 12.40
N GLU A 56 -3.30 6.06 13.70
CA GLU A 56 -4.17 7.09 14.24
C GLU A 56 -3.40 7.84 15.33
N GLN A 57 -3.40 9.17 15.28
CA GLN A 57 -2.91 10.01 16.36
C GLN A 57 -3.96 11.07 16.67
N ILE A 58 -4.64 10.89 17.79
CA ILE A 58 -5.64 11.84 18.31
C ILE A 58 -4.99 12.77 19.34
N THR A 59 -5.11 14.08 19.07
CA THR A 59 -4.96 15.22 20.00
C THR A 59 -3.55 15.61 20.51
N TRP A 60 -3.26 16.91 20.38
CA TRP A 60 -2.48 17.68 21.35
C TRP A 60 -3.41 18.50 22.24
N PRO A 61 -3.26 18.50 23.58
CA PRO A 61 -3.86 19.56 24.37
C PRO A 61 -3.23 20.88 23.93
N TYR A 62 -4.09 21.81 23.48
CA TYR A 62 -3.80 23.18 23.05
C TYR A 62 -2.85 23.99 23.99
N SER A 63 -2.52 23.46 25.18
CA SER A 63 -1.72 24.11 26.21
C SER A 63 -0.20 24.05 26.04
N VAL A 64 0.34 23.41 24.99
CA VAL A 64 1.80 23.41 24.73
C VAL A 64 2.07 24.14 23.43
N TYR A 65 2.13 25.47 23.46
CA TYR A 65 2.78 26.26 22.42
C TYR A 65 4.28 26.29 22.70
N PRO A 66 5.17 26.05 21.71
CA PRO A 66 4.94 25.82 20.29
C PRO A 66 5.08 24.32 19.97
N GLY A 67 4.16 23.50 20.44
CA GLY A 67 4.21 22.05 20.32
C GLY A 67 3.74 21.60 18.94
N TRP A 68 4.60 21.71 17.94
CA TRP A 68 4.50 20.83 16.78
C TRP A 68 4.54 19.40 17.28
N GLY A 69 3.76 18.53 16.66
CA GLY A 69 3.53 17.22 17.23
C GLY A 69 4.80 16.38 17.38
N THR A 70 4.67 15.27 18.09
CA THR A 70 5.69 14.23 18.09
C THR A 70 5.57 13.51 16.75
N THR A 71 6.69 13.23 16.09
CA THR A 71 6.69 12.34 14.93
C THR A 71 6.16 10.98 15.36
N VAL A 72 5.10 10.52 14.71
CA VAL A 72 4.59 9.17 14.88
C VAL A 72 5.11 8.30 13.76
N THR A 73 5.71 7.18 14.14
CA THR A 73 6.30 6.22 13.20
C THR A 73 5.55 4.90 13.25
N ASN A 74 5.10 4.41 12.09
CA ASN A 74 4.60 3.06 11.90
C ASN A 74 5.62 2.25 11.08
N ASN A 75 5.88 1.01 11.48
CA ASN A 75 6.85 0.11 10.82
C ASN A 75 6.25 -1.23 10.39
N SER A 76 4.93 -1.38 10.34
CA SER A 76 4.28 -2.70 10.15
C SER A 76 3.03 -2.68 9.28
N ALA A 77 2.79 -1.59 8.55
CA ALA A 77 1.65 -1.51 7.64
C ALA A 77 1.88 -2.42 6.44
N THR A 78 0.95 -3.30 6.10
CA THR A 78 1.14 -4.28 5.01
C THR A 78 0.29 -3.89 3.80
N ILE A 79 0.90 -3.87 2.61
CA ILE A 79 0.22 -3.56 1.34
C ILE A 79 -0.55 -4.79 0.84
N SER A 80 -1.80 -4.61 0.41
CA SER A 80 -2.76 -5.72 0.18
C SER A 80 -2.59 -6.53 -1.12
N GLY A 81 -1.37 -6.69 -1.63
CA GLY A 81 -1.17 -7.49 -2.84
C GLY A 81 -1.67 -6.81 -4.11
N GLN A 82 -1.95 -5.51 -4.10
CA GLN A 82 -2.44 -4.71 -5.22
C GLN A 82 -1.96 -3.27 -5.07
N SER A 83 -2.10 -2.45 -6.11
CA SER A 83 -1.85 -1.02 -5.96
C SER A 83 -2.84 -0.41 -4.97
N GLU A 84 -2.34 0.41 -4.06
CA GLU A 84 -3.11 1.07 -3.02
C GLU A 84 -2.84 2.57 -3.01
N TYR A 85 -3.73 3.30 -2.35
CA TYR A 85 -3.63 4.74 -2.14
C TYR A 85 -3.29 4.96 -0.67
N LEU A 86 -2.15 5.60 -0.44
CA LEU A 86 -1.76 6.09 0.87
C LEU A 86 -2.45 7.43 1.10
N ILE A 87 -3.31 7.49 2.10
CA ILE A 87 -4.13 8.66 2.41
C ILE A 87 -3.81 9.15 3.81
N ILE A 88 -3.47 10.43 3.95
CA ILE A 88 -3.33 11.12 5.23
C ILE A 88 -4.50 12.07 5.38
N GLN A 89 -5.40 11.77 6.30
CA GLN A 89 -6.41 12.70 6.78
C GLN A 89 -5.76 13.58 7.85
N ALA A 90 -5.34 14.79 7.49
CA ALA A 90 -4.83 15.77 8.43
C ALA A 90 -5.98 16.63 8.96
N ILE A 91 -6.10 16.73 10.28
CA ILE A 91 -7.16 17.46 10.98
C ILE A 91 -6.50 18.55 11.83
N ASN A 92 -6.83 19.81 11.55
CA ASN A 92 -6.37 21.00 12.26
C ASN A 92 -7.56 21.71 12.93
N THR A 93 -7.36 22.27 14.12
CA THR A 93 -8.36 23.11 14.80
C THR A 93 -8.00 24.60 14.63
N GLY A 94 -8.54 25.25 13.59
CA GLY A 94 -8.42 26.71 13.41
C GLY A 94 -7.48 27.15 12.28
N GLY A 95 -7.08 26.24 11.41
CA GLY A 95 -6.23 26.50 10.25
C GLY A 95 -6.32 25.38 9.21
N PRO A 96 -5.57 25.50 8.10
CA PRO A 96 -5.51 24.45 7.09
C PRO A 96 -4.86 23.17 7.64
N GLY A 97 -5.36 22.01 7.21
CA GLY A 97 -4.69 20.75 7.50
C GLY A 97 -3.31 20.72 6.84
N ALA A 98 -2.24 20.61 7.62
CA ALA A 98 -0.89 20.51 7.10
C ALA A 98 -0.17 19.32 7.72
N PHE A 99 0.62 18.62 6.93
CA PHE A 99 1.44 17.52 7.43
C PHE A 99 2.82 17.48 6.78
N LEU A 100 3.73 16.83 7.48
CA LEU A 100 5.10 16.57 7.10
C LEU A 100 5.34 15.07 7.27
N GLY A 101 5.97 14.42 6.29
CA GLY A 101 6.20 13.00 6.42
C GLY A 101 7.25 12.40 5.49
N ASP A 102 7.68 11.21 5.88
CA ASP A 102 8.55 10.32 5.13
C ASP A 102 8.00 8.90 5.13
N PHE A 103 8.08 8.26 3.97
CA PHE A 103 7.51 6.94 3.74
C PHE A 103 8.51 6.07 2.99
N SER A 104 8.56 4.79 3.35
CA SER A 104 9.39 3.79 2.66
C SER A 104 8.71 2.44 2.56
N LEU A 105 9.00 1.72 1.48
CA LEU A 105 8.55 0.36 1.23
C LEU A 105 9.72 -0.62 1.47
N SER A 106 9.43 -1.79 2.03
CA SER A 106 10.45 -2.79 2.37
C SER A 106 11.06 -3.52 1.18
N ASP A 107 10.41 -3.50 0.02
CA ASP A 107 10.86 -4.22 -1.17
C ASP A 107 10.50 -3.49 -2.48
N THR A 108 11.00 -4.04 -3.59
CA THR A 108 10.90 -3.46 -4.93
C THR A 108 9.65 -3.88 -5.70
N GLY A 109 8.81 -4.76 -5.13
CA GLY A 109 7.54 -5.19 -5.71
C GLY A 109 6.48 -4.09 -5.75
N TYR A 110 6.75 -2.99 -5.04
CA TYR A 110 5.95 -1.78 -5.04
C TYR A 110 6.84 -0.54 -5.17
N GLN A 111 6.26 0.53 -5.71
CA GLN A 111 6.87 1.85 -5.80
C GLN A 111 5.83 2.91 -5.49
N PHE A 112 6.23 3.95 -4.79
CA PHE A 112 5.43 5.17 -4.74
C PHE A 112 5.31 5.78 -6.13
N ALA A 113 4.43 6.75 -6.23
CA ALA A 113 4.12 7.44 -7.45
C ALA A 113 5.30 8.22 -8.08
N ASN A 114 6.38 8.44 -7.33
CA ASN A 114 7.65 8.95 -7.82
C ASN A 114 8.56 7.89 -8.49
N GLY A 115 8.09 6.64 -8.60
CA GLY A 115 8.84 5.52 -9.19
C GLY A 115 9.91 4.91 -8.28
N THR A 116 9.87 5.17 -6.97
CA THR A 116 10.89 4.68 -6.02
C THR A 116 10.26 4.00 -4.80
N GLN A 117 11.07 3.32 -3.97
CA GLN A 117 10.61 2.76 -2.69
C GLN A 117 10.49 3.79 -1.57
N SER A 118 10.73 5.08 -1.81
CA SER A 118 10.59 6.09 -0.77
C SER A 118 10.00 7.39 -1.30
N ILE A 119 9.07 7.97 -0.58
CA ILE A 119 8.53 9.29 -0.88
C ILE A 119 8.56 10.14 0.39
N SER A 120 8.78 11.43 0.23
CA SER A 120 8.67 12.42 1.28
C SER A 120 7.66 13.48 0.86
N THR A 121 7.09 14.18 1.83
CA THR A 121 6.36 15.42 1.54
C THR A 121 7.29 16.48 0.94
N GLY A 122 6.75 17.43 0.17
CA GLY A 122 7.53 18.36 -0.66
C GLY A 122 7.86 17.83 -2.07
N ASN A 123 7.44 16.60 -2.38
CA ASN A 123 7.47 16.05 -3.73
C ASN A 123 6.13 16.36 -4.45
N PRO A 124 6.13 16.67 -5.76
CA PRO A 124 4.91 17.00 -6.54
C PRO A 124 3.90 15.84 -6.67
N ASN A 125 4.22 14.65 -6.18
CA ASN A 125 3.42 13.43 -6.26
C ASN A 125 2.43 13.26 -5.09
N TRP A 126 2.13 14.35 -4.38
CA TRP A 126 1.06 14.43 -3.39
C TRP A 126 -0.07 15.29 -3.92
N GLY A 127 -1.26 14.71 -3.95
CA GLY A 127 -2.50 15.45 -4.18
C GLY A 127 -3.20 15.75 -2.86
N VAL A 128 -4.09 16.75 -2.86
CA VAL A 128 -4.91 17.12 -1.69
C VAL A 128 -6.37 17.39 -2.07
N SER A 129 -7.29 17.03 -1.17
CA SER A 129 -8.73 17.30 -1.24
C SER A 129 -9.28 17.80 0.10
N THR A 130 -10.14 18.82 0.05
CA THR A 130 -10.76 19.48 1.22
C THR A 130 -12.25 19.19 1.36
N THR A 131 -12.85 18.50 0.39
CA THR A 131 -14.30 18.23 0.34
C THR A 131 -14.68 16.83 0.83
N GLY A 132 -13.73 16.07 1.37
CA GLY A 132 -13.94 14.70 1.86
C GLY A 132 -14.28 13.68 0.77
N THR A 133 -14.27 14.09 -0.49
CA THR A 133 -14.40 13.19 -1.64
C THR A 133 -12.99 12.91 -2.14
N LEU A 134 -12.57 11.64 -2.06
CA LEU A 134 -11.28 11.20 -2.56
C LEU A 134 -11.34 11.12 -4.12
N GLY A 135 -10.22 11.22 -4.82
CA GLY A 135 -10.15 11.47 -6.27
C GLY A 135 -8.72 11.43 -6.85
N ALA A 136 -8.24 10.29 -7.36
CA ALA A 136 -6.83 10.11 -7.76
C ALA A 136 -6.18 11.29 -8.53
N TYR A 137 -5.10 11.87 -7.99
CA TYR A 137 -4.20 12.78 -8.72
C TYR A 137 -3.16 11.98 -9.52
N TYR A 138 -3.55 11.42 -10.69
CA TYR A 138 -2.61 11.02 -11.75
C TYR A 138 -3.25 11.19 -13.14
N GLY A 139 -3.16 12.42 -13.64
CA GLY A 139 -3.18 12.78 -15.07
C GLY A 139 -4.05 11.98 -16.03
N THR A 140 -5.37 12.15 -15.99
CA THR A 140 -6.19 12.33 -17.21
C THR A 140 -7.40 13.20 -16.90
N THR A 141 -7.50 14.34 -17.59
CA THR A 141 -8.75 15.09 -17.76
C THR A 141 -9.81 14.18 -18.37
N THR A 142 -10.83 13.81 -17.60
CA THR A 142 -12.28 13.89 -17.90
C THR A 142 -13.05 12.86 -17.07
N GLY A 143 -13.73 13.31 -16.02
CA GLY A 143 -14.67 12.51 -15.25
C GLY A 143 -14.83 13.05 -13.83
N SER A 144 -15.86 13.88 -13.62
CA SER A 144 -16.15 14.56 -12.36
C SER A 144 -16.49 13.59 -11.22
N LEU A 145 -15.60 13.48 -10.23
CA LEU A 145 -15.83 13.25 -8.80
C LEU A 145 -14.58 13.73 -8.03
N GLY A 146 -14.66 14.88 -7.35
CA GLY A 146 -13.58 15.50 -6.53
C GLY A 146 -12.38 16.05 -7.31
N THR A 147 -12.10 17.35 -7.25
CA THR A 147 -10.91 17.94 -7.87
C THR A 147 -9.74 17.85 -6.89
N PHE A 148 -8.86 16.85 -7.02
CA PHE A 148 -7.56 16.93 -6.37
C PHE A 148 -6.73 18.02 -7.03
N VAL A 149 -6.19 18.90 -6.20
CA VAL A 149 -5.12 19.82 -6.59
C VAL A 149 -3.80 19.29 -6.07
N GLN A 150 -2.71 19.70 -6.69
CA GLN A 150 -1.39 19.43 -6.13
C GLN A 150 -1.30 20.08 -4.75
N ALA A 151 -0.80 19.33 -3.76
CA ALA A 151 -0.60 19.88 -2.43
C ALA A 151 0.40 21.05 -2.48
N THR A 152 0.09 22.12 -1.76
CA THR A 152 0.98 23.29 -1.71
C THR A 152 2.18 22.95 -0.83
N ILE A 153 3.37 23.31 -1.29
CA ILE A 153 4.59 23.21 -0.49
C ILE A 153 4.73 24.49 0.33
N GLU A 154 4.73 24.38 1.65
CA GLU A 154 4.77 25.53 2.55
C GLU A 154 6.20 25.87 2.98
N ALA A 155 6.86 24.96 3.70
CA ALA A 155 8.25 25.15 4.14
C ALA A 155 8.97 23.82 4.37
N GLN A 156 10.30 23.85 4.32
CA GLN A 156 11.13 22.68 4.62
C GLN A 156 11.08 22.30 6.11
N ASN A 157 11.34 21.03 6.41
CA ASN A 157 11.50 20.56 7.79
C ASN A 157 12.62 21.36 8.49
N GLY A 158 12.30 21.96 9.64
CA GLY A 158 13.17 22.92 10.32
C GLY A 158 12.75 24.38 10.15
N SER A 159 11.90 24.66 9.17
CA SER A 159 11.25 25.96 9.00
C SER A 159 9.82 25.88 9.53
N GLY A 160 9.43 26.84 10.37
CA GLY A 160 8.06 26.94 10.85
C GLY A 160 7.13 27.41 9.74
N ILE A 161 6.00 26.71 9.58
CA ILE A 161 4.90 27.16 8.71
C ILE A 161 3.89 28.02 9.47
N TRP A 162 3.83 27.91 10.81
CA TRP A 162 2.98 28.72 11.69
C TRP A 162 3.81 29.31 12.84
N GLY A 163 3.92 30.64 12.90
CA GLY A 163 4.63 31.32 14.00
C GLY A 163 6.15 31.06 14.03
N SER A 164 6.76 31.20 15.21
CA SER A 164 8.21 31.37 15.39
C SER A 164 9.01 30.08 15.65
N TYR A 165 8.42 28.90 15.45
CA TYR A 165 9.17 27.64 15.60
C TYR A 165 10.15 27.44 14.44
N MET A 166 11.42 27.15 14.77
CA MET A 166 12.53 27.03 13.81
C MET A 166 13.38 25.78 14.10
N GLY A 167 12.75 24.68 14.53
CA GLY A 167 13.43 23.44 14.88
C GLY A 167 13.15 22.34 13.86
N GLN A 168 14.17 21.55 13.50
CA GLN A 168 13.98 20.35 12.69
C GLN A 168 13.15 19.34 13.51
N ILE A 169 12.08 18.83 12.91
CA ILE A 169 11.27 17.76 13.48
C ILE A 169 12.08 16.46 13.42
N PRO A 170 12.46 15.86 14.56
CA PRO A 170 13.24 14.62 14.59
C PRO A 170 12.46 13.45 14.00
N GLY A 171 13.17 12.49 13.39
CA GLY A 171 12.54 11.30 12.79
C GLY A 171 11.98 11.50 11.39
N ILE A 172 12.03 12.73 10.86
CA ILE A 172 11.72 13.08 9.48
C ILE A 172 12.97 13.72 8.85
N LYS A 173 13.25 13.39 7.59
CA LYS A 173 14.35 13.91 6.77
C LYS A 173 14.29 15.44 6.71
N ALA A 174 15.46 16.06 6.71
CA ALA A 174 15.59 17.51 6.58
C ALA A 174 15.12 18.02 5.21
N SER A 175 15.13 17.17 4.18
CA SER A 175 14.67 17.52 2.83
C SER A 175 13.15 17.50 2.66
N SER A 176 12.42 16.91 3.60
CA SER A 176 10.96 16.85 3.55
C SER A 176 10.39 18.25 3.76
N SER A 177 9.28 18.57 3.11
CA SER A 177 8.61 19.87 3.28
C SER A 177 7.20 19.67 3.76
N TRP A 178 6.75 20.57 4.63
CA TRP A 178 5.35 20.68 4.99
C TRP A 178 4.52 20.91 3.73
N ILE A 179 3.45 20.13 3.62
CA ILE A 179 2.46 20.32 2.58
C ILE A 179 1.08 20.58 3.18
N SER A 180 0.32 21.43 2.51
CA SER A 180 -1.00 21.88 2.91
C SER A 180 -1.98 21.81 1.74
N ASP A 181 -3.25 22.08 2.03
CA ASP A 181 -4.35 22.15 1.08
C ASP A 181 -4.48 23.49 0.34
N SER A 182 -3.53 24.43 0.49
CA SER A 182 -3.72 25.89 0.31
C SER A 182 -3.98 26.39 -1.12
N SER A 183 -5.10 25.94 -1.68
CA SER A 183 -5.93 26.64 -2.65
C SER A 183 -6.78 27.74 -2.00
N ASP A 184 -6.86 27.79 -0.66
CA ASP A 184 -7.58 28.84 0.07
C ASP A 184 -6.69 29.46 1.14
N GLY A 185 -6.53 30.79 1.05
CA GLY A 185 -5.57 31.53 1.83
C GLY A 185 -5.71 31.30 3.33
N TYR A 186 -4.55 31.33 3.99
CA TYR A 186 -4.16 31.48 5.41
C TYR A 186 -5.17 32.15 6.39
N TYR A 187 -6.29 32.72 5.93
CA TYR A 187 -7.17 33.62 6.67
C TYR A 187 -8.68 33.34 6.58
N ASN A 188 -9.15 32.36 5.81
CA ASN A 188 -10.59 32.19 5.54
C ASN A 188 -11.21 30.93 6.14
N GLY A 189 -10.97 30.63 7.42
CA GLY A 189 -11.72 29.59 8.14
C GLY A 189 -11.85 28.26 7.38
N GLY A 190 -10.76 27.87 6.71
CA GLY A 190 -10.71 26.75 5.77
C GLY A 190 -11.10 25.42 6.42
N SER A 191 -11.30 24.39 5.58
CA SER A 191 -11.62 23.06 6.06
C SER A 191 -10.57 22.59 7.07
N ASN A 192 -11.01 22.41 8.32
CA ASN A 192 -10.23 21.81 9.41
C ASN A 192 -9.75 20.38 9.09
N THR A 193 -10.17 19.79 7.97
CA THR A 193 -9.79 18.44 7.56
C THR A 193 -9.37 18.45 6.10
N SER A 194 -8.18 17.95 5.83
CA SER A 194 -7.60 17.78 4.49
C SER A 194 -7.20 16.32 4.28
N TYR A 195 -7.44 15.81 3.06
CA TYR A 195 -7.04 14.47 2.66
C TYR A 195 -5.92 14.56 1.65
N PHE A 196 -4.74 14.14 2.06
CA PHE A 196 -3.57 14.05 1.19
C PHE A 196 -3.40 12.64 0.67
N GLU A 197 -3.05 12.49 -0.59
CA GLU A 197 -2.98 11.20 -1.24
C GLU A 197 -1.72 11.06 -2.10
N THR A 198 -1.13 9.87 -2.07
CA THR A 198 -0.20 9.39 -3.08
C THR A 198 -0.48 7.92 -3.40
N VAL A 199 -0.14 7.47 -4.60
CA VAL A 199 -0.34 6.08 -5.02
C VAL A 199 0.90 5.23 -4.72
N ILE A 200 0.66 4.01 -4.25
CA ILE A 200 1.61 2.92 -4.14
C ILE A 200 1.30 1.95 -5.28
N ASN A 201 2.10 2.00 -6.33
CA ASN A 201 1.96 1.16 -7.50
C ASN A 201 2.62 -0.19 -7.26
N CYS A 202 1.88 -1.27 -7.53
CA CYS A 202 2.46 -2.59 -7.63
C CYS A 202 3.23 -2.73 -8.97
N THR A 203 4.49 -3.17 -8.92
CA THR A 203 5.44 -3.12 -10.05
C THR A 203 5.71 -4.48 -10.68
N SER A 204 5.27 -5.58 -10.04
CA SER A 204 5.53 -6.94 -10.52
C SER A 204 4.31 -7.85 -10.39
N ASN A 205 4.00 -8.61 -11.45
CA ASN A 205 2.89 -9.58 -11.47
C ASN A 205 2.98 -10.67 -10.39
N SER A 206 4.15 -10.88 -9.79
CA SER A 206 4.36 -11.81 -8.68
C SER A 206 3.90 -11.26 -7.32
N SER A 207 3.90 -9.93 -7.14
CA SER A 207 3.43 -9.27 -5.92
C SER A 207 1.99 -8.77 -6.06
N CYS A 208 1.50 -8.56 -7.29
CA CYS A 208 0.15 -8.11 -7.56
C CYS A 208 -0.80 -9.29 -7.77
N THR A 209 -1.69 -9.56 -6.83
CA THR A 209 -2.91 -10.32 -7.09
C THR A 209 -3.87 -9.45 -7.90
N THR A 210 -4.36 -9.96 -9.03
CA THR A 210 -5.46 -9.30 -9.75
C THR A 210 -6.69 -9.36 -8.85
N TYR A 211 -7.09 -8.22 -8.27
CA TYR A 211 -8.36 -8.13 -7.56
C TYR A 211 -9.49 -8.40 -8.57
N ILE A 212 -10.13 -9.56 -8.43
CA ILE A 212 -11.37 -9.86 -9.14
C ILE A 212 -12.48 -9.40 -8.20
N PRO A 213 -13.14 -8.25 -8.46
CA PRO A 213 -14.26 -7.81 -7.62
C PRO A 213 -15.31 -8.92 -7.57
N PRO A 214 -15.91 -9.19 -6.40
CA PRO A 214 -17.00 -10.14 -6.30
C PRO A 214 -18.10 -9.70 -7.27
N SER A 215 -18.35 -10.51 -8.30
CA SER A 215 -19.39 -10.23 -9.29
C SER A 215 -20.71 -10.11 -8.54
N THR A 216 -21.31 -8.92 -8.56
CA THR A 216 -22.68 -8.70 -8.09
C THR A 216 -23.63 -9.54 -8.93
N GLY A 217 -23.97 -10.73 -8.43
CA GLY A 217 -25.09 -11.57 -8.83
C GLY A 217 -25.36 -11.73 -10.32
N GLY A 218 -24.84 -12.79 -10.93
CA GLY A 218 -25.33 -13.22 -12.25
C GLY A 218 -24.48 -14.30 -12.92
N SER A 219 -24.91 -15.55 -12.76
CA SER A 219 -24.45 -16.73 -13.50
C SER A 219 -23.02 -17.21 -13.23
N MET A 220 -22.89 -18.48 -12.84
CA MET A 220 -21.61 -19.21 -12.91
C MET A 220 -21.26 -19.46 -14.39
N GLY A 221 -20.88 -18.40 -15.10
CA GLY A 221 -20.22 -18.50 -16.38
C GLY A 221 -18.85 -19.12 -16.17
N SER A 222 -18.54 -20.16 -16.96
CA SER A 222 -17.28 -20.90 -16.98
C SER A 222 -16.07 -20.01 -16.70
N VAL A 223 -15.35 -20.27 -15.61
CA VAL A 223 -14.01 -19.73 -15.39
C VAL A 223 -13.12 -20.24 -16.54
N PRO A 224 -12.56 -19.37 -17.39
CA PRO A 224 -11.59 -19.80 -18.39
C PRO A 224 -10.41 -20.43 -17.65
N ILE A 225 -10.04 -21.66 -18.02
CA ILE A 225 -8.98 -22.45 -17.40
C ILE A 225 -7.57 -21.80 -17.52
N ALA A 226 -7.49 -20.62 -18.12
CA ALA A 226 -6.27 -19.85 -18.36
C ALA A 226 -5.81 -19.00 -17.16
N THR A 227 -6.58 -18.90 -16.06
CA THR A 227 -6.20 -18.09 -14.89
C THR A 227 -5.87 -18.89 -13.63
N THR A 228 -5.87 -20.22 -13.67
CA THR A 228 -5.24 -21.02 -12.61
C THR A 228 -3.75 -21.10 -12.91
N PRO A 229 -2.86 -20.63 -12.01
CA PRO A 229 -1.46 -20.98 -12.11
C PRO A 229 -1.37 -22.52 -12.12
N VAL A 230 -0.90 -23.05 -13.24
CA VAL A 230 -0.79 -24.48 -13.54
C VAL A 230 -0.06 -25.32 -12.45
N PRO A 231 0.79 -24.79 -11.54
CA PRO A 231 1.41 -25.64 -10.52
C PRO A 231 0.43 -26.29 -9.52
N ALA A 232 -0.70 -25.65 -9.19
CA ALA A 232 -1.59 -26.16 -8.13
C ALA A 232 -2.55 -27.26 -8.63
N ALA A 233 -3.02 -27.18 -9.88
CA ALA A 233 -3.96 -28.14 -10.44
C ALA A 233 -3.32 -29.53 -10.69
N ILE A 234 -2.02 -29.57 -11.02
CA ILE A 234 -1.28 -30.82 -11.23
C ILE A 234 -1.09 -31.58 -9.89
N TRP A 235 -0.94 -30.86 -8.78
CA TRP A 235 -0.76 -31.46 -7.46
C TRP A 235 -2.03 -32.14 -6.91
N MET A 236 -3.21 -31.60 -7.22
CA MET A 236 -4.48 -32.21 -6.78
C MET A 236 -4.87 -33.47 -7.59
N VAL A 237 -4.44 -33.58 -8.84
CA VAL A 237 -4.68 -34.81 -9.63
C VAL A 237 -3.72 -35.94 -9.23
N GLY A 238 -2.47 -35.61 -8.88
CA GLY A 238 -1.47 -36.61 -8.46
C GLY A 238 -1.80 -37.32 -7.15
N SER A 239 -2.35 -36.59 -6.18
CA SER A 239 -2.71 -37.14 -4.86
C SER A 239 -3.97 -38.01 -4.88
N ALA A 240 -4.93 -37.70 -5.75
CA ALA A 240 -6.10 -38.55 -5.97
C ALA A 240 -5.76 -39.89 -6.65
N LEU A 241 -4.75 -39.92 -7.54
CA LEU A 241 -4.35 -41.14 -8.24
C LEU A 241 -3.53 -42.09 -7.35
N ALA A 242 -2.69 -41.56 -6.46
CA ALA A 242 -1.94 -42.37 -5.49
C ALA A 242 -2.86 -43.05 -4.46
N GLY A 243 -3.99 -42.42 -4.10
CA GLY A 243 -5.00 -43.01 -3.21
C GLY A 243 -5.75 -44.20 -3.80
N LEU A 244 -5.94 -44.23 -5.12
CA LEU A 244 -6.70 -45.30 -5.81
C LEU A 244 -5.88 -46.58 -6.04
N ILE A 245 -4.54 -46.49 -6.11
CA ILE A 245 -3.67 -47.66 -6.31
C ILE A 245 -3.45 -48.45 -5.00
N GLY A 246 -3.69 -47.82 -3.83
CA GLY A 246 -3.47 -48.44 -2.51
C GLY A 246 -4.51 -49.45 -2.04
N PHE A 247 -5.68 -49.57 -2.70
CA PHE A 247 -6.78 -50.45 -2.25
C PHE A 247 -6.92 -51.78 -3.02
N GLY A 248 -6.01 -52.08 -3.96
CA GLY A 248 -6.17 -53.21 -4.89
C GLY A 248 -5.67 -54.59 -4.46
N CYS A 249 -4.88 -54.74 -3.39
CA CYS A 249 -4.22 -56.02 -3.07
C CYS A 249 -4.36 -56.46 -1.61
N ARG A 250 -5.52 -57.02 -1.25
CA ARG A 250 -5.61 -58.06 -0.20
C ARG A 250 -6.45 -59.22 -0.73
N LYS A 251 -5.79 -60.19 -1.36
CA LYS A 251 -6.36 -61.52 -1.60
C LYS A 251 -6.04 -62.44 -0.43
N LEU A 252 -7.08 -63.17 -0.03
CA LEU A 252 -7.12 -64.21 0.99
C LEU A 252 -5.97 -65.22 0.86
N LEU A 253 -5.41 -65.62 2.01
CA LEU A 253 -4.79 -66.93 2.18
C LEU A 253 -5.61 -67.70 3.22
N VAL A 254 -5.96 -68.92 2.82
CA VAL A 254 -6.59 -69.99 3.60
C VAL A 254 -5.58 -70.59 4.56
#